data_AF-A0A931Z9T7-F1
#
_entry.id   AF-A0A931Z9T7-F1
#
_cell.length_a   1.000
_cell.length_b   1.000
_cell.length_c   1.000
_cell.angle_alpha   90.00
_cell.angle_beta   90.00
_cell.angle_gamma   90.00
#
_symmetry.space_group_name_H-M   'P 1'
#
loop_
_entity.id
_entity.type
_entity.pdbx_description
1 polymer ?
#
loop_
_entity_poly.entity_id
_entity_poly.type
_entity_poly.pdbx_seq_one_letter_code
_entity_poly.pdbx_strand_id
1 'polypeptide(L)'
;MNLETARRLLCRLQDSIRDDLQRARVRERRRGGGGRGGFARVAAVTAADTIYGIDKVSEATVLRWLERNWPRTTPLELVMEGLEGGEAATTFPRSAPAVATKWKLILDPIDGTRGLMFDKRSAWSLAGLAPQRGVRTTLADIVVAAMTELPTSKGGFADQLSAVRGGGVRAERVDLRTGKRAKLMPRPSSARDLAHGFASVAKFFPAGKAWLAEIEVRLLRELGEGNDVFDDQYLSTGGQLHELIAGHDRFVADLRPIAFARLGLGGAECGSAGGALACHPYDICTALIAREAGCVVTAPDGKPLRAPLDTTTPVAWTGYANRALARRIAPVLRRVLEK
;
A
#
# COMPACT_ATOMS: atom_id res chain seq x y z
N MET A 1 -22.65 6.31 10.86
CA MET A 1 -21.59 7.21 10.36
C MET A 1 -21.66 7.22 8.84
N ASN A 2 -21.67 8.39 8.20
CA ASN A 2 -21.64 8.48 6.74
C ASN A 2 -20.21 8.25 6.21
N LEU A 3 -20.07 7.91 4.92
CA LEU A 3 -18.78 7.56 4.31
C LEU A 3 -17.79 8.73 4.24
N GLU A 4 -18.26 9.96 4.09
CA GLU A 4 -17.40 11.15 4.04
C GLU A 4 -16.79 11.46 5.42
N THR A 5 -17.55 11.29 6.50
CA THR A 5 -17.03 11.35 7.87
C THR A 5 -15.98 10.27 8.10
N ALA A 6 -16.23 9.05 7.64
CA ALA A 6 -15.26 7.96 7.73
C ALA A 6 -13.96 8.29 6.97
N ARG A 7 -14.06 8.83 5.75
CA ARG A 7 -12.91 9.28 4.95
C ARG A 7 -12.05 10.30 5.71
N ARG A 8 -12.69 11.32 6.29
CA ARG A 8 -12.00 12.35 7.09
C ARG A 8 -11.37 11.78 8.36
N LEU A 9 -11.95 10.75 8.97
CA LEU A 9 -11.32 10.06 10.10
C LEU A 9 -10.06 9.32 9.66
N LEU A 10 -10.09 8.60 8.53
CA LEU A 10 -8.89 7.93 8.01
C LEU A 10 -7.77 8.92 7.67
N CYS A 11 -8.07 10.04 7.01
CA CYS A 11 -7.08 11.08 6.73
C CYS A 11 -6.43 11.63 8.01
N ARG A 12 -7.25 11.91 9.06
CA ARG A 12 -6.74 12.41 10.34
C ARG A 12 -5.93 11.37 11.12
N LEU A 13 -6.30 10.10 11.03
CA LEU A 13 -5.49 9.00 11.58
C LEU A 13 -4.11 8.98 10.94
N GLN A 14 -4.05 9.05 9.60
CA GLN A 14 -2.79 9.02 8.87
C GLN A 14 -1.95 10.29 9.06
N ASP A 15 -2.57 11.45 9.23
CA ASP A 15 -1.88 12.66 9.68
C ASP A 15 -1.21 12.43 11.04
N SER A 16 -1.92 11.81 12.00
CA SER A 16 -1.35 11.48 13.31
C SER A 16 -0.16 10.53 13.21
N ILE A 17 -0.22 9.52 12.33
CA ILE A 17 0.89 8.59 12.07
C ILE A 17 2.10 9.33 11.52
N ARG A 18 1.91 10.12 10.45
CA ARG A 18 2.98 10.92 9.83
C ARG A 18 3.65 11.84 10.84
N ASP A 19 2.86 12.59 11.61
CA ASP A 19 3.38 13.59 12.53
C ASP A 19 4.12 12.93 13.71
N ASP A 20 3.65 11.78 14.20
CA ASP A 20 4.36 11.01 15.23
C ASP A 20 5.68 10.44 14.73
N LEU A 21 5.73 9.94 13.49
CA LEU A 21 6.96 9.46 12.86
C LEU A 21 7.97 10.59 12.67
N GLN A 22 7.54 11.77 12.23
CA GLN A 22 8.41 12.95 12.13
C GLN A 22 8.97 13.36 13.50
N ARG A 23 8.12 13.39 14.54
CA ARG A 23 8.58 13.66 15.92
C ARG A 23 9.58 12.61 16.40
N ALA A 24 9.35 11.33 16.10
CA ALA A 24 10.25 10.24 16.47
C ALA A 24 11.61 10.39 15.80
N ARG A 25 11.65 10.70 14.49
CA ARG A 25 12.88 10.97 13.72
C ARG A 25 13.69 12.13 14.31
N VAL A 26 13.04 13.23 14.67
CA VAL A 26 13.71 14.38 15.30
C VAL A 26 14.32 13.99 16.65
N ARG A 27 13.61 13.20 17.46
CA ARG A 27 14.11 12.71 18.75
C ARG A 27 15.32 11.78 18.59
N GLU A 28 15.30 10.87 17.62
CA GLU A 28 16.42 9.95 17.37
C GLU A 28 17.69 10.72 16.94
N ARG A 29 17.56 11.69 16.02
CA ARG A 29 18.68 12.53 15.58
C ARG A 29 19.33 13.33 16.71
N ARG A 30 18.51 13.87 17.64
CA ARG A 30 19.01 14.64 18.79
C ARG A 30 19.79 13.79 19.79
N ARG A 31 19.60 12.47 19.82
CA ARG A 31 20.27 11.55 20.75
C ARG A 31 21.68 11.14 20.31
N GLY A 32 22.24 11.74 19.26
CA GLY A 32 23.65 11.53 18.86
C GLY A 32 23.96 10.19 18.18
N GLY A 33 23.00 9.27 18.09
CA GLY A 33 23.13 8.10 17.22
C GLY A 33 22.90 8.54 15.77
N GLY A 34 23.91 8.40 14.90
CA GLY A 34 23.71 8.60 13.46
C GLY A 34 22.51 7.76 13.02
N GLY A 35 21.40 8.43 12.69
CA GLY A 35 20.00 7.97 12.86
C GLY A 35 19.58 6.65 12.20
N ARG A 36 20.21 5.55 12.57
CA ARG A 36 20.06 4.22 11.96
C ARG A 36 19.81 3.12 13.00
N GLY A 37 20.31 3.28 14.24
CA GLY A 37 20.38 2.19 15.21
C GLY A 37 19.05 1.79 15.87
N GLY A 38 18.12 2.73 16.08
CA GLY A 38 16.84 2.44 16.72
C GLY A 38 15.77 1.98 15.74
N PHE A 39 15.64 2.68 14.60
CA PHE A 39 14.62 2.37 13.61
C PHE A 39 14.90 1.15 12.74
N ALA A 40 16.16 0.87 12.39
CA ALA A 40 16.51 -0.30 11.57
C ALA A 40 16.68 -1.58 12.38
N ARG A 41 16.53 -1.52 13.72
CA ARG A 41 16.58 -2.71 14.57
C ARG A 41 15.31 -3.53 14.34
N VAL A 42 15.48 -4.81 14.03
CA VAL A 42 14.38 -5.78 13.99
C VAL A 42 13.73 -5.81 15.38
N ALA A 43 12.45 -5.49 15.42
CA ALA A 43 11.62 -5.50 16.61
C ALA A 43 10.94 -6.86 16.81
N ALA A 44 10.44 -7.47 15.72
CA ALA A 44 9.85 -8.80 15.71
C ALA A 44 9.81 -9.36 14.27
N VAL A 45 9.58 -10.66 14.12
CA VAL A 45 9.26 -11.28 12.82
C VAL A 45 7.86 -11.89 12.93
N THR A 46 6.95 -11.51 12.04
CA THR A 46 5.59 -12.06 11.98
C THR A 46 5.47 -13.08 10.87
N ALA A 47 4.31 -13.72 10.74
CA ALA A 47 4.00 -14.61 9.63
C ALA A 47 3.91 -13.92 8.25
N ALA A 48 3.90 -12.58 8.20
CA ALA A 48 3.74 -11.79 6.97
C ALA A 48 4.99 -10.99 6.58
N ASP A 49 5.64 -10.32 7.56
CA ASP A 49 6.88 -9.57 7.35
C ASP A 49 7.68 -9.39 8.66
N THR A 50 8.88 -8.84 8.53
CA THR A 50 9.76 -8.38 9.60
C THR A 50 9.35 -6.97 10.07
N ILE A 51 9.01 -6.85 11.35
CA ILE A 51 8.69 -5.60 12.02
C ILE A 51 9.98 -4.94 12.49
N TYR A 52 10.15 -3.66 12.19
CA TYR A 52 11.27 -2.84 12.65
C TYR A 52 10.84 -1.86 13.74
N GLY A 53 11.82 -1.28 14.45
CA GLY A 53 11.55 -0.33 15.55
C GLY A 53 10.70 0.88 15.14
N ILE A 54 10.73 1.28 13.86
CA ILE A 54 9.90 2.36 13.32
C ILE A 54 8.41 2.00 13.30
N ASP A 55 8.05 0.73 13.08
CA ASP A 55 6.65 0.30 12.95
C ASP A 55 5.92 0.31 14.29
N LYS A 56 6.62 -0.02 15.39
CA LYS A 56 6.05 0.00 16.76
C LYS A 56 5.63 1.40 17.22
N VAL A 57 6.26 2.46 16.69
CA VAL A 57 5.81 3.85 16.95
C VAL A 57 4.42 4.07 16.38
N SER A 58 4.19 3.61 15.14
CA SER A 58 2.93 3.77 14.44
C SER A 58 1.82 2.91 15.05
N GLU A 59 2.11 1.67 15.44
CA GLU A 59 1.15 0.77 16.09
C GLU A 59 0.49 1.43 17.31
N ALA A 60 1.30 1.95 18.23
CA ALA A 60 0.80 2.56 19.45
C ALA A 60 0.00 3.84 19.16
N THR A 61 0.36 4.58 18.11
CA THR A 61 -0.37 5.76 17.65
C THR A 61 -1.74 5.39 17.08
N VAL A 62 -1.82 4.35 16.26
CA VAL A 62 -3.08 3.85 15.70
C VAL A 62 -4.06 3.46 16.79
N LEU A 63 -3.64 2.60 17.72
CA LEU A 63 -4.53 2.08 18.77
C LEU A 63 -5.06 3.21 19.67
N ARG A 64 -4.19 4.14 20.08
CA ARG A 64 -4.61 5.31 20.89
C ARG A 64 -5.53 6.24 20.11
N TRP A 65 -5.26 6.46 18.84
CA TRP A 65 -6.06 7.37 18.02
C TRP A 65 -7.47 6.81 17.82
N LEU A 66 -7.60 5.52 17.47
CA LEU A 66 -8.89 4.88 17.26
C LEU A 66 -9.73 4.85 18.55
N GLU A 67 -9.14 4.50 19.69
CA GLU A 67 -9.85 4.52 20.98
C GLU A 67 -10.43 5.90 21.31
N ARG A 68 -9.67 6.96 21.01
CA ARG A 68 -10.07 8.34 21.33
C ARG A 68 -11.05 8.95 20.34
N ASN A 69 -10.93 8.61 19.05
CA ASN A 69 -11.58 9.36 17.98
C ASN A 69 -12.62 8.58 17.20
N TRP A 70 -12.60 7.24 17.25
CA TRP A 70 -13.56 6.45 16.49
C TRP A 70 -14.93 6.42 17.18
N PRO A 71 -16.05 6.70 16.46
CA PRO A 71 -17.36 6.77 17.09
C PRO A 71 -17.83 5.42 17.65
N ARG A 72 -18.18 5.39 18.94
CA ARG A 72 -18.69 4.19 19.63
C ARG A 72 -19.99 3.63 19.02
N THR A 73 -20.79 4.47 18.35
CA THR A 73 -22.05 4.07 17.68
C THR A 73 -21.84 3.33 16.36
N THR A 74 -20.61 3.31 15.85
CA THR A 74 -20.21 2.55 14.68
C THR A 74 -18.96 1.72 14.97
N PRO A 75 -19.10 0.62 15.73
CA PRO A 75 -17.95 -0.18 16.13
C PRO A 75 -17.15 -0.69 14.94
N LEU A 76 -15.84 -0.79 15.14
CA LEU A 76 -14.86 -1.08 14.09
C LEU A 76 -13.96 -2.25 14.51
N GLU A 77 -13.70 -3.17 13.59
CA GLU A 77 -12.60 -4.14 13.66
C GLU A 77 -11.41 -3.58 12.87
N LEU A 78 -10.22 -3.59 13.47
CA LEU A 78 -8.95 -3.22 12.86
C LEU A 78 -8.20 -4.50 12.42
N VAL A 79 -7.79 -4.53 11.17
CA VAL A 79 -6.86 -5.50 10.60
C VAL A 79 -5.61 -4.72 10.23
N MET A 80 -4.51 -4.94 10.93
CA MET A 80 -3.28 -4.18 10.73
C MET A 80 -2.09 -5.09 10.93
N GLU A 81 -1.07 -4.87 10.11
CA GLU A 81 0.22 -5.54 10.29
C GLU A 81 0.79 -5.23 11.68
N GLY A 82 1.43 -6.24 12.28
CA GLY A 82 2.19 -6.10 13.52
C GLY A 82 1.39 -5.99 14.82
N LEU A 83 0.06 -6.13 14.78
CA LEU A 83 -0.74 -6.30 15.99
C LEU A 83 -0.51 -7.69 16.60
N GLU A 84 0.14 -7.72 17.75
CA GLU A 84 0.23 -8.88 18.63
C GLU A 84 -0.86 -8.77 19.70
N GLY A 85 -1.99 -9.44 19.49
CA GLY A 85 -3.10 -9.48 20.44
C GLY A 85 -4.37 -10.06 19.81
N GLY A 86 -5.07 -10.93 20.55
CA GLY A 86 -6.31 -11.57 20.08
C GLY A 86 -7.44 -10.56 19.78
N GLU A 87 -8.59 -11.06 19.32
CA GLU A 87 -9.70 -10.28 18.76
C GLU A 87 -10.18 -9.06 19.60
N ALA A 88 -10.07 -9.07 20.93
CA ALA A 88 -10.47 -7.93 21.77
C ALA A 88 -9.50 -6.73 21.69
N ALA A 89 -8.25 -6.94 21.24
CA ALA A 89 -7.26 -5.89 21.08
C ALA A 89 -7.45 -5.10 19.78
N THR A 90 -8.27 -5.61 18.86
CA THR A 90 -8.44 -5.08 17.50
C THR A 90 -9.80 -4.41 17.28
N THR A 91 -10.69 -4.35 18.28
CA THR A 91 -11.99 -3.71 18.14
C THR A 91 -12.08 -2.35 18.84
N PHE A 92 -12.90 -1.46 18.28
CA PHE A 92 -13.10 -0.10 18.78
C PHE A 92 -14.61 0.20 18.84
N PRO A 93 -15.21 0.35 20.03
CA PRO A 93 -14.58 0.22 21.36
C PRO A 93 -14.14 -1.24 21.64
N ARG A 94 -13.10 -1.41 22.47
CA ARG A 94 -12.50 -2.73 22.81
C ARG A 94 -13.46 -3.76 23.39
N SER A 95 -14.58 -3.31 23.95
CA SER A 95 -15.63 -4.17 24.49
C SER A 95 -16.52 -4.81 23.42
N ALA A 96 -16.44 -4.34 22.16
CA ALA A 96 -17.26 -4.87 21.09
C ALA A 96 -16.64 -6.18 20.54
N PRO A 97 -17.40 -7.27 20.43
CA PRO A 97 -16.92 -8.45 19.73
C PRO A 97 -16.80 -8.15 18.23
N ALA A 98 -15.81 -8.76 17.55
CA ALA A 98 -15.55 -8.52 16.13
C ALA A 98 -16.80 -8.70 15.25
N VAL A 99 -17.60 -9.73 15.54
CA VAL A 99 -18.87 -10.02 14.83
C VAL A 99 -19.94 -8.93 14.97
N ALA A 100 -19.87 -8.09 16.00
CA ALA A 100 -20.79 -6.97 16.22
C ALA A 100 -20.28 -5.64 15.65
N THR A 101 -19.09 -5.63 15.05
CA THR A 101 -18.56 -4.43 14.40
C THR A 101 -19.33 -4.13 13.11
N LYS A 102 -19.50 -2.85 12.81
CA LYS A 102 -20.16 -2.40 11.57
C LYS A 102 -19.17 -2.24 10.42
N TRP A 103 -17.91 -2.02 10.77
CA TRP A 103 -16.83 -1.72 9.83
C TRP A 103 -15.63 -2.63 10.07
N LYS A 104 -14.92 -2.94 9.00
CA LYS A 104 -13.58 -3.53 9.02
C LYS A 104 -12.61 -2.53 8.37
N LEU A 105 -11.61 -2.08 9.13
CA LEU A 105 -10.54 -1.20 8.69
C LEU A 105 -9.30 -2.06 8.50
N ILE A 106 -8.83 -2.16 7.25
CA ILE A 106 -7.50 -2.68 6.98
C ILE A 106 -6.51 -1.51 6.87
N LEU A 107 -5.35 -1.65 7.49
CA LEU A 107 -4.37 -0.57 7.62
C LEU A 107 -2.94 -1.09 7.46
N ASP A 108 -2.17 -0.42 6.62
CA ASP A 108 -0.73 -0.41 6.69
C ASP A 108 -0.26 0.92 7.29
N PRO A 109 0.32 0.91 8.51
CA PRO A 109 0.85 2.14 9.08
C PRO A 109 2.03 2.71 8.29
N ILE A 110 2.89 1.88 7.68
CA ILE A 110 4.10 2.27 6.96
C ILE A 110 4.40 1.28 5.80
N ASP A 111 3.71 1.45 4.67
CA ASP A 111 4.07 0.77 3.42
C ASP A 111 5.33 1.41 2.84
N GLY A 112 6.41 0.62 2.75
CA GLY A 112 7.74 1.10 2.37
C GLY A 112 8.71 1.36 3.52
N THR A 113 8.50 0.71 4.69
CA THR A 113 9.38 0.77 5.86
C THR A 113 10.86 0.69 5.52
N ARG A 114 11.26 -0.23 4.63
CA ARG A 114 12.68 -0.42 4.23
C ARG A 114 13.29 0.80 3.53
N GLY A 115 12.51 1.51 2.71
CA GLY A 115 12.96 2.75 2.08
C GLY A 115 13.02 3.90 3.07
N LEU A 116 11.98 4.01 3.89
CA LEU A 116 11.84 5.08 4.88
C LEU A 116 12.89 4.99 5.98
N MET A 117 13.19 3.80 6.51
CA MET A 117 14.14 3.59 7.60
C MET A 117 15.56 4.04 7.26
N PHE A 118 15.96 3.95 5.98
CA PHE A 118 17.24 4.46 5.48
C PHE A 118 17.14 5.85 4.88
N ASP A 119 15.99 6.52 5.01
CA ASP A 119 15.73 7.84 4.47
C ASP A 119 15.92 7.95 2.94
N LYS A 120 15.72 6.82 2.25
CA LYS A 120 16.02 6.68 0.82
C LYS A 120 14.89 7.18 -0.07
N ARG A 121 13.64 6.88 0.30
CA ARG A 121 12.42 7.27 -0.42
C ARG A 121 11.28 7.40 0.58
N SER A 122 10.26 8.17 0.22
CA SER A 122 9.04 8.26 1.02
C SER A 122 8.39 6.88 1.16
N ALA A 123 7.67 6.68 2.26
CA ALA A 123 6.73 5.57 2.44
C ALA A 123 5.31 6.13 2.43
N TRP A 124 4.31 5.28 2.66
CA TRP A 124 2.91 5.68 2.70
C TRP A 124 2.19 4.99 3.86
N SER A 125 1.31 5.72 4.55
CA SER A 125 0.31 5.08 5.40
C SER A 125 -0.94 4.80 4.54
N LEU A 126 -1.47 3.58 4.59
CA LEU A 126 -2.52 3.08 3.70
C LEU A 126 -3.71 2.57 4.50
N ALA A 127 -4.92 3.01 4.18
CA ALA A 127 -6.13 2.60 4.89
C ALA A 127 -7.27 2.29 3.93
N GLY A 128 -7.95 1.16 4.15
CA GLY A 128 -9.17 0.77 3.46
C GLY A 128 -10.27 0.41 4.47
N LEU A 129 -11.47 0.93 4.27
CA LEU A 129 -12.63 0.67 5.13
C LEU A 129 -13.73 -0.02 4.34
N ALA A 130 -14.17 -1.18 4.83
CA ALA A 130 -15.24 -1.98 4.25
C ALA A 130 -16.37 -2.22 5.26
N PRO A 131 -17.64 -2.34 4.82
CA PRO A 131 -18.70 -2.85 5.68
C PRO A 131 -18.31 -4.24 6.22
N GLN A 132 -18.60 -4.50 7.49
CA GLN A 132 -18.29 -5.77 8.11
C GLN A 132 -19.17 -6.89 7.53
N ARG A 133 -18.54 -7.94 6.99
CA ARG A 133 -19.20 -9.15 6.45
C ARG A 133 -18.59 -10.44 7.00
N GLY A 134 -17.85 -10.34 8.12
CA GLY A 134 -17.08 -11.43 8.70
C GLY A 134 -15.95 -11.86 7.77
N VAL A 135 -15.71 -13.18 7.69
CA VAL A 135 -14.71 -13.79 6.81
C VAL A 135 -14.95 -13.54 5.31
N ARG A 136 -16.16 -13.10 4.93
CA ARG A 136 -16.50 -12.77 3.54
C ARG A 136 -16.13 -11.34 3.15
N THR A 137 -15.54 -10.56 4.06
CA THR A 137 -15.10 -9.19 3.77
C THR A 137 -13.82 -9.24 2.94
N THR A 138 -13.84 -8.63 1.76
CA THR A 138 -12.72 -8.67 0.81
C THR A 138 -12.25 -7.26 0.41
N LEU A 139 -11.11 -7.17 -0.28
CA LEU A 139 -10.64 -5.94 -0.94
C LEU A 139 -11.71 -5.30 -1.85
N ALA A 140 -12.57 -6.11 -2.46
CA ALA A 140 -13.65 -5.63 -3.33
C ALA A 140 -14.78 -4.93 -2.56
N ASP A 141 -14.86 -5.08 -1.24
CA ASP A 141 -15.87 -4.46 -0.37
C ASP A 141 -15.43 -3.10 0.19
N ILE A 142 -14.17 -2.66 -0.03
CA ILE A 142 -13.66 -1.38 0.46
C ILE A 142 -14.44 -0.21 -0.18
N VAL A 143 -15.11 0.60 0.64
CA VAL A 143 -15.94 1.73 0.20
C VAL A 143 -15.31 3.09 0.48
N VAL A 144 -14.32 3.14 1.37
CA VAL A 144 -13.53 4.34 1.67
C VAL A 144 -12.06 3.96 1.73
N ALA A 145 -11.19 4.77 1.15
CA ALA A 145 -9.75 4.59 1.25
C ALA A 145 -9.04 5.93 1.47
N ALA A 146 -7.91 5.89 2.18
CA ALA A 146 -7.00 7.02 2.35
C ALA A 146 -5.55 6.54 2.25
N MET A 147 -4.69 7.37 1.68
CA MET A 147 -3.24 7.20 1.71
C MET A 147 -2.56 8.54 1.99
N THR A 148 -1.56 8.53 2.86
CA THR A 148 -0.79 9.74 3.22
C THR A 148 0.69 9.45 3.11
N GLU A 149 1.40 10.31 2.39
CA GLU A 149 2.84 10.21 2.21
C GLU A 149 3.56 10.40 3.55
N LEU A 150 4.55 9.55 3.79
CA LEU A 150 5.48 9.58 4.89
C LEU A 150 6.86 9.97 4.32
N PRO A 151 7.19 11.27 4.25
CA PRO A 151 8.36 11.69 3.51
C PRO A 151 9.67 11.40 4.24
N THR A 152 10.74 11.38 3.44
CA THR A 152 12.12 11.40 3.96
C THR A 152 12.38 12.67 4.80
N SER A 153 13.45 12.66 5.59
CA SER A 153 13.81 13.77 6.49
C SER A 153 14.11 15.08 5.77
N LYS A 154 14.46 15.02 4.48
CA LYS A 154 14.69 16.18 3.62
C LYS A 154 13.41 16.68 2.93
N GLY A 155 12.30 15.94 3.02
CA GLY A 155 11.03 16.30 2.38
C GLY A 155 10.35 17.48 3.08
N GLY A 156 9.97 18.50 2.31
CA GLY A 156 9.22 19.66 2.80
C GLY A 156 7.70 19.53 2.65
N PHE A 157 7.23 18.53 1.90
CA PHE A 157 5.82 18.33 1.56
C PHE A 157 5.43 16.86 1.77
N ALA A 158 4.13 16.64 1.94
CA ALA A 158 3.53 15.31 1.91
C ALA A 158 2.20 15.37 1.15
N ASP A 159 1.96 14.43 0.24
CA ASP A 159 0.67 14.29 -0.41
C ASP A 159 -0.29 13.39 0.38
N GLN A 160 -1.56 13.76 0.42
CA GLN A 160 -2.64 12.97 1.01
C GLN A 160 -3.75 12.78 -0.01
N LEU A 161 -4.07 11.53 -0.31
CA LEU A 161 -5.12 11.15 -1.25
C LEU A 161 -6.17 10.32 -0.52
N SER A 162 -7.43 10.48 -0.90
CA SER A 162 -8.52 9.68 -0.35
C SER A 162 -9.70 9.62 -1.30
N ALA A 163 -10.54 8.60 -1.14
CA ALA A 163 -11.75 8.46 -1.93
C ALA A 163 -12.86 7.79 -1.13
N VAL A 164 -14.09 8.16 -1.47
CA VAL A 164 -15.29 7.36 -1.23
C VAL A 164 -15.66 6.76 -2.57
N ARG A 165 -16.04 5.47 -2.60
CA ARG A 165 -16.44 4.80 -3.84
C ARG A 165 -17.53 5.58 -4.58
N GLY A 166 -17.31 5.83 -5.87
CA GLY A 166 -18.17 6.63 -6.75
C GLY A 166 -18.11 8.14 -6.51
N GLY A 167 -17.26 8.60 -5.58
CA GLY A 167 -17.12 10.01 -5.21
C GLY A 167 -15.91 10.71 -5.83
N GLY A 168 -15.08 10.00 -6.59
CA GLY A 168 -13.82 10.51 -7.13
C GLY A 168 -12.74 10.68 -6.07
N VAL A 169 -11.56 11.13 -6.51
CA VAL A 169 -10.40 11.34 -5.64
C VAL A 169 -10.40 12.76 -5.06
N ARG A 170 -10.13 12.84 -3.75
CA ARG A 170 -9.72 14.06 -3.07
C ARG A 170 -8.24 13.97 -2.76
N ALA A 171 -7.46 14.94 -3.24
CA ALA A 171 -6.03 14.99 -3.04
C ALA A 171 -5.61 16.39 -2.57
N GLU A 172 -4.69 16.42 -1.61
CA GLU A 172 -4.10 17.63 -1.06
C GLU A 172 -2.59 17.44 -0.87
N ARG A 173 -1.83 18.51 -1.11
CA ARG A 173 -0.42 18.61 -0.71
C ARG A 173 -0.33 19.41 0.57
N VAL A 174 0.35 18.86 1.57
CA VAL A 174 0.59 19.48 2.87
C VAL A 174 2.02 20.00 2.92
N ASP A 175 2.19 21.30 3.20
CA ASP A 175 3.48 21.87 3.58
C ASP A 175 3.77 21.48 5.03
N LEU A 176 4.83 20.71 5.25
CA LEU A 176 5.16 20.17 6.58
C LEU A 176 5.74 21.20 7.55
N ARG A 177 6.20 22.36 7.05
CA ARG A 177 6.70 23.45 7.89
C ARG A 177 5.56 24.32 8.40
N THR A 178 4.55 24.54 7.57
CA THR A 178 3.47 25.50 7.87
C THR A 178 2.13 24.85 8.18
N GLY A 179 1.97 23.56 7.85
CA GLY A 179 0.69 22.84 7.91
C GLY A 179 -0.32 23.28 6.85
N LYS A 180 0.05 24.18 5.93
CA LYS A 180 -0.83 24.66 4.86
C LYS A 180 -1.14 23.52 3.89
N ARG A 181 -2.40 23.47 3.45
CA ARG A 181 -2.91 22.46 2.51
C ARG A 181 -3.30 23.12 1.20
N ALA A 182 -2.82 22.56 0.10
CA ALA A 182 -3.19 22.97 -1.25
C ALA A 182 -3.86 21.81 -1.97
N LYS A 183 -4.93 22.09 -2.72
CA LYS A 183 -5.61 21.08 -3.52
C LYS A 183 -4.67 20.55 -4.62
N LEU A 184 -4.55 19.23 -4.71
CA LEU A 184 -3.80 18.53 -5.77
C LEU A 184 -4.80 17.90 -6.75
N MET A 185 -4.55 17.99 -8.05
CA MET A 185 -5.38 17.36 -9.08
C MET A 185 -4.58 16.27 -9.79
N PRO A 186 -4.55 15.03 -9.25
CA PRO A 186 -3.85 13.93 -9.89
C PRO A 186 -4.45 13.62 -11.27
N ARG A 187 -3.60 13.28 -12.22
CA ARG A 187 -3.97 12.98 -13.60
C ARG A 187 -3.16 11.76 -14.06
N PRO A 188 -3.75 10.56 -14.06
CA PRO A 188 -3.11 9.39 -14.65
C PRO A 188 -2.72 9.65 -16.11
N SER A 189 -1.67 8.97 -16.57
CA SER A 189 -1.20 9.10 -17.95
C SER A 189 -2.31 8.75 -18.95
N SER A 190 -2.42 9.55 -20.02
CA SER A 190 -3.35 9.31 -21.13
C SER A 190 -2.71 8.54 -22.31
N ALA A 191 -1.43 8.17 -22.19
CA ALA A 191 -0.69 7.45 -23.21
C ALA A 191 -1.31 6.06 -23.53
N ARG A 192 -1.05 5.54 -24.72
CA ARG A 192 -1.62 4.26 -25.21
C ARG A 192 -0.56 3.17 -25.44
N ASP A 193 0.68 3.48 -25.11
CA ASP A 193 1.90 2.67 -25.22
C ASP A 193 2.77 2.90 -23.97
N LEU A 194 3.85 2.13 -23.84
CA LEU A 194 4.84 2.33 -22.78
C LEU A 194 6.03 3.22 -23.22
N ALA A 195 6.13 3.55 -24.51
CA ALA A 195 7.19 4.35 -25.10
C ALA A 195 7.39 5.70 -24.40
N HIS A 196 8.62 5.99 -23.93
CA HIS A 196 8.98 7.17 -23.16
C HIS A 196 8.16 7.32 -21.87
N GLY A 197 7.89 6.22 -21.18
CA GLY A 197 7.18 6.20 -19.91
C GLY A 197 7.75 5.16 -18.96
N PHE A 198 7.41 5.30 -17.68
CA PHE A 198 7.77 4.32 -16.67
C PHE A 198 6.81 3.12 -16.70
N ALA A 199 7.37 1.92 -16.77
CA ALA A 199 6.64 0.68 -16.69
C ALA A 199 7.50 -0.39 -16.03
N SER A 200 6.98 -1.06 -14.99
CA SER A 200 7.80 -2.00 -14.22
C SER A 200 7.05 -3.25 -13.76
N VAL A 201 7.76 -4.37 -13.74
CA VAL A 201 7.42 -5.55 -12.94
C VAL A 201 8.25 -5.50 -11.65
N ALA A 202 7.59 -5.55 -10.50
CA ALA A 202 8.23 -5.48 -9.19
C ALA A 202 9.18 -6.68 -8.97
N LYS A 203 10.48 -6.40 -8.82
CA LYS A 203 11.57 -7.40 -8.76
C LYS A 203 12.77 -6.92 -7.91
N PHE A 204 12.47 -6.26 -6.79
CA PHE A 204 13.47 -5.62 -5.93
C PHE A 204 14.14 -6.57 -4.92
N PHE A 205 13.61 -7.77 -4.69
CA PHE A 205 14.23 -8.81 -3.85
C PHE A 205 14.90 -9.89 -4.70
N PRO A 206 15.92 -10.61 -4.18
CA PRO A 206 16.58 -11.68 -4.93
C PRO A 206 15.66 -12.85 -5.30
N ALA A 207 14.78 -13.27 -4.38
CA ALA A 207 13.86 -14.38 -4.61
C ALA A 207 12.93 -14.08 -5.80
N GLY A 208 12.87 -15.00 -6.77
CA GLY A 208 12.05 -14.86 -7.97
C GLY A 208 12.51 -13.79 -8.98
N LYS A 209 13.60 -13.04 -8.70
CA LYS A 209 14.02 -11.89 -9.52
C LYS A 209 14.28 -12.24 -10.98
N ALA A 210 15.01 -13.32 -11.22
CA ALA A 210 15.37 -13.75 -12.57
C ALA A 210 14.12 -14.07 -13.39
N TRP A 211 13.17 -14.81 -12.81
CA TRP A 211 11.91 -15.14 -13.45
C TRP A 211 11.05 -13.89 -13.71
N LEU A 212 10.94 -12.99 -12.75
CA LEU A 212 10.19 -11.73 -12.91
C LEU A 212 10.78 -10.83 -14.00
N ALA A 213 12.12 -10.73 -14.07
CA ALA A 213 12.81 -10.00 -15.13
C ALA A 213 12.58 -10.64 -16.50
N GLU A 214 12.59 -11.97 -16.58
CA GLU A 214 12.30 -12.69 -17.82
C GLU A 214 10.86 -12.44 -18.31
N ILE A 215 9.88 -12.47 -17.40
CA ILE A 215 8.49 -12.14 -17.71
C ILE A 215 8.35 -10.71 -18.22
N GLU A 216 9.03 -9.75 -17.61
CA GLU A 216 9.03 -8.36 -18.06
C GLU A 216 9.61 -8.21 -19.47
N VAL A 217 10.77 -8.81 -19.74
CA VAL A 217 11.41 -8.78 -21.07
C VAL A 217 10.52 -9.44 -22.13
N ARG A 218 9.89 -10.58 -21.81
CA ARG A 218 8.95 -11.26 -22.71
C ARG A 218 7.70 -10.42 -22.98
N LEU A 219 7.16 -9.77 -21.94
CA LEU A 219 6.01 -8.87 -22.06
C LEU A 219 6.31 -7.72 -23.01
N LEU A 220 7.41 -6.99 -22.79
CA LEU A 220 7.82 -5.87 -23.63
C LEU A 220 8.04 -6.30 -25.08
N ARG A 221 8.73 -7.43 -25.29
CA ARG A 221 8.93 -8.02 -26.63
C ARG A 221 7.62 -8.35 -27.33
N GLU A 222 6.68 -9.01 -26.66
CA GLU A 222 5.36 -9.33 -27.26
C GLU A 222 4.50 -8.07 -27.51
N LEU A 223 4.76 -6.96 -26.80
CA LEU A 223 4.11 -5.66 -27.03
C LEU A 223 4.73 -4.84 -28.16
N GLY A 224 5.88 -5.27 -28.68
CA GLY A 224 6.68 -4.50 -29.64
C GLY A 224 7.34 -3.27 -29.04
N GLU A 225 7.62 -3.28 -27.73
CA GLU A 225 8.18 -2.16 -26.96
C GLU A 225 9.50 -2.59 -26.28
N GLY A 226 10.34 -1.65 -25.86
CA GLY A 226 11.59 -2.02 -25.18
C GLY A 226 12.49 -0.85 -24.81
N ASN A 227 13.36 -0.44 -25.72
CA ASN A 227 14.51 0.44 -25.41
C ASN A 227 14.14 1.83 -24.89
N ASP A 228 12.92 2.27 -25.13
CA ASP A 228 12.35 3.57 -24.75
C ASP A 228 11.42 3.49 -23.53
N VAL A 229 11.30 2.32 -22.91
CA VAL A 229 10.54 2.11 -21.68
C VAL A 229 11.47 2.23 -20.47
N PHE A 230 11.09 3.05 -19.50
CA PHE A 230 11.89 3.30 -18.29
C PHE A 230 11.45 2.40 -17.14
N ASP A 231 12.40 1.98 -16.30
CA ASP A 231 12.13 1.19 -15.08
C ASP A 231 12.58 2.00 -13.85
N ASP A 232 11.62 2.32 -12.97
CA ASP A 232 11.85 2.77 -11.59
C ASP A 232 11.00 1.91 -10.66
N GLN A 233 11.65 1.20 -9.74
CA GLN A 233 10.96 0.32 -8.80
C GLN A 233 10.79 1.00 -7.46
N TYR A 234 9.54 1.31 -7.14
CA TYR A 234 9.17 1.82 -5.82
C TYR A 234 8.91 0.64 -4.88
N LEU A 235 9.76 0.47 -3.85
CA LEU A 235 9.58 -0.51 -2.76
C LEU A 235 8.49 -0.06 -1.78
N SER A 236 7.28 0.16 -2.28
CA SER A 236 6.07 0.60 -1.57
C SER A 236 4.89 0.45 -2.52
N THR A 237 3.90 -0.37 -2.17
CA THR A 237 2.72 -0.62 -3.01
C THR A 237 1.87 0.65 -3.15
N GLY A 238 1.72 1.40 -2.06
CA GLY A 238 1.15 2.74 -2.04
C GLY A 238 1.91 3.71 -2.93
N GLY A 239 3.24 3.68 -2.89
CA GLY A 239 4.10 4.45 -3.79
C GLY A 239 3.82 4.13 -5.26
N GLN A 240 3.81 2.85 -5.63
CA GLN A 240 3.48 2.39 -6.98
C GLN A 240 2.09 2.86 -7.43
N LEU A 241 1.07 2.75 -6.57
CA LEU A 241 -0.25 3.28 -6.85
C LEU A 241 -0.25 4.80 -7.03
N HIS A 242 0.52 5.53 -6.22
CA HIS A 242 0.65 6.98 -6.33
C HIS A 242 1.26 7.39 -7.68
N GLU A 243 2.33 6.75 -8.13
CA GLU A 243 2.96 7.07 -9.41
C GLU A 243 2.02 6.83 -10.61
N LEU A 244 1.17 5.79 -10.54
CA LEU A 244 0.08 5.58 -11.51
C LEU A 244 -0.98 6.70 -11.44
N ILE A 245 -1.39 7.10 -10.23
CA ILE A 245 -2.40 8.15 -10.00
C ILE A 245 -1.90 9.52 -10.47
N ALA A 246 -0.63 9.82 -10.21
CA ALA A 246 0.04 11.06 -10.61
C ALA A 246 0.33 11.12 -12.12
N GLY A 247 0.29 9.97 -12.80
CA GLY A 247 0.55 9.83 -14.23
C GLY A 247 2.02 9.76 -14.61
N HIS A 248 2.89 9.52 -13.63
CA HIS A 248 4.32 9.27 -13.85
C HIS A 248 4.53 7.87 -14.43
N ASP A 249 3.84 6.89 -13.85
CA ASP A 249 3.88 5.49 -14.30
C ASP A 249 2.72 5.19 -15.25
N ARG A 250 2.99 4.35 -16.24
CA ARG A 250 1.99 3.86 -17.21
C ARG A 250 1.50 2.47 -16.86
N PHE A 251 2.39 1.63 -16.32
CA PHE A 251 2.09 0.24 -15.97
C PHE A 251 2.95 -0.22 -14.79
N VAL A 252 2.33 -0.90 -13.84
CA VAL A 252 3.03 -1.58 -12.74
C VAL A 252 2.42 -2.96 -12.56
N ALA A 253 3.24 -3.98 -12.33
CA ALA A 253 2.76 -5.30 -11.94
C ALA A 253 3.57 -5.86 -10.78
N ASP A 254 2.88 -6.30 -9.73
CA ASP A 254 3.47 -7.12 -8.69
C ASP A 254 3.04 -8.58 -8.91
N LEU A 255 4.00 -9.35 -9.42
CA LEU A 255 3.81 -10.75 -9.79
C LEU A 255 4.56 -11.69 -8.83
N ARG A 256 5.12 -11.16 -7.73
CA ARG A 256 5.93 -11.94 -6.77
C ARG A 256 5.20 -13.18 -6.25
N PRO A 257 3.90 -13.13 -5.85
CA PRO A 257 3.18 -14.36 -5.47
C PRO A 257 3.16 -15.45 -6.55
N ILE A 258 3.02 -15.06 -7.82
CA ILE A 258 3.01 -16.01 -8.94
C ILE A 258 4.41 -16.60 -9.14
N ALA A 259 5.44 -15.75 -9.11
CA ALA A 259 6.83 -16.19 -9.22
C ALA A 259 7.18 -17.20 -8.11
N PHE A 260 6.80 -16.89 -6.87
CA PHE A 260 7.05 -17.77 -5.72
C PHE A 260 6.33 -19.12 -5.86
N ALA A 261 5.05 -19.11 -6.23
CA ALA A 261 4.30 -20.34 -6.47
C ALA A 261 4.90 -21.18 -7.61
N ARG A 262 5.31 -20.56 -8.72
CA ARG A 262 5.88 -21.26 -9.88
C ARG A 262 7.25 -21.86 -9.61
N LEU A 263 8.05 -21.19 -8.79
CA LEU A 263 9.42 -21.60 -8.46
C LEU A 263 9.49 -22.51 -7.22
N GLY A 264 8.35 -22.81 -6.59
CA GLY A 264 8.31 -23.56 -5.34
C GLY A 264 8.96 -22.82 -4.16
N LEU A 265 9.10 -21.49 -4.27
CA LEU A 265 9.71 -20.66 -3.23
C LEU A 265 8.65 -20.39 -2.16
N GLY A 266 8.61 -21.25 -1.15
CA GLY A 266 7.78 -21.10 0.04
C GLY A 266 8.66 -21.01 1.30
N GLY A 267 8.27 -20.16 2.26
CA GLY A 267 8.95 -20.07 3.56
C GLY A 267 10.33 -19.39 3.50
N ALA A 268 11.32 -19.97 4.20
CA ALA A 268 12.60 -19.35 4.56
C ALA A 268 13.48 -18.87 3.37
N GLU A 269 13.25 -19.39 2.16
CA GLU A 269 14.00 -19.01 0.94
C GLU A 269 13.55 -17.67 0.35
N CYS A 270 12.38 -17.14 0.74
CA CYS A 270 11.84 -15.86 0.26
C CYS A 270 12.16 -14.67 1.18
N GLY A 271 12.86 -14.88 2.29
CA GLY A 271 13.11 -13.88 3.33
C GLY A 271 12.86 -14.46 4.73
N SER A 272 13.67 -14.04 5.70
CA SER A 272 13.76 -14.59 7.06
C SER A 272 12.43 -14.90 7.75
N ALA A 273 12.31 -16.11 8.32
CA ALA A 273 11.34 -16.59 9.35
C ALA A 273 9.84 -16.21 9.23
N GLY A 274 9.41 -15.43 8.24
CA GLY A 274 8.15 -14.70 8.24
C GLY A 274 7.41 -14.68 6.91
N GLY A 275 7.64 -15.68 6.06
CA GLY A 275 6.92 -15.83 4.79
C GLY A 275 7.56 -15.09 3.62
N ALA A 276 6.88 -15.16 2.47
CA ALA A 276 7.42 -14.64 1.24
C ALA A 276 7.16 -13.13 1.12
N LEU A 277 8.22 -12.33 0.91
CA LEU A 277 8.14 -10.88 0.78
C LEU A 277 7.38 -10.49 -0.50
N ALA A 278 6.05 -10.48 -0.42
CA ALA A 278 5.09 -10.15 -1.46
C ALA A 278 4.12 -9.06 -0.98
N CYS A 279 3.26 -8.59 -1.89
CA CYS A 279 2.13 -7.73 -1.52
C CYS A 279 1.04 -8.55 -0.80
N HIS A 280 0.48 -8.00 0.27
CA HIS A 280 -0.62 -8.51 1.07
C HIS A 280 -1.83 -7.56 1.00
N PRO A 281 -3.00 -7.90 1.60
CA PRO A 281 -4.20 -7.09 1.43
C PRO A 281 -4.07 -5.68 2.02
N TYR A 282 -3.26 -5.49 3.06
CA TYR A 282 -3.01 -4.17 3.65
C TYR A 282 -2.17 -3.26 2.75
N ASP A 283 -1.21 -3.82 2.00
CA ASP A 283 -0.37 -3.07 1.05
C ASP A 283 -1.18 -2.50 -0.13
N ILE A 284 -2.19 -3.24 -0.61
CA ILE A 284 -2.98 -2.86 -1.80
C ILE A 284 -4.37 -2.28 -1.46
N CYS A 285 -4.67 -2.07 -0.18
CA CYS A 285 -6.01 -1.67 0.29
C CYS A 285 -6.49 -0.32 -0.27
N THR A 286 -5.57 0.50 -0.77
CA THR A 286 -5.85 1.83 -1.35
C THR A 286 -6.09 1.81 -2.86
N ALA A 287 -6.13 0.63 -3.50
CA ALA A 287 -6.46 0.49 -4.93
C ALA A 287 -7.83 1.10 -5.31
N LEU A 288 -8.73 1.36 -4.36
CA LEU A 288 -9.93 2.18 -4.60
C LEU A 288 -9.56 3.59 -5.10
N ILE A 289 -8.56 4.25 -4.50
CA ILE A 289 -8.14 5.61 -4.87
C ILE A 289 -7.67 5.64 -6.32
N ALA A 290 -6.86 4.66 -6.74
CA ALA A 290 -6.40 4.56 -8.12
C ALA A 290 -7.56 4.37 -9.11
N ARG A 291 -8.54 3.52 -8.79
CA ARG A 291 -9.73 3.32 -9.63
C ARG A 291 -10.58 4.58 -9.75
N GLU A 292 -10.76 5.31 -8.66
CA GLU A 292 -11.48 6.60 -8.64
C GLU A 292 -10.72 7.70 -9.39
N ALA A 293 -9.38 7.58 -9.55
CA ALA A 293 -8.57 8.48 -10.38
C ALA A 293 -8.68 8.18 -11.88
N GLY A 294 -9.24 7.03 -12.26
CA GLY A 294 -9.34 6.58 -13.65
C GLY A 294 -8.33 5.50 -14.06
N CYS A 295 -7.44 5.08 -13.16
CA CYS A 295 -6.56 3.93 -13.39
C CYS A 295 -7.37 2.62 -13.41
N VAL A 296 -6.79 1.57 -13.99
CA VAL A 296 -7.31 0.21 -13.91
C VAL A 296 -6.40 -0.60 -12.99
N VAL A 297 -6.97 -1.21 -11.95
CA VAL A 297 -6.23 -2.09 -11.01
C VAL A 297 -6.97 -3.41 -10.88
N THR A 298 -6.30 -4.51 -11.21
CA THR A 298 -6.86 -5.87 -11.26
C THR A 298 -5.87 -6.91 -10.80
N ALA A 299 -6.34 -8.14 -10.56
CA ALA A 299 -5.47 -9.30 -10.54
C ALA A 299 -4.85 -9.52 -11.96
N PRO A 300 -3.75 -10.28 -12.08
CA PRO A 300 -3.11 -10.54 -13.38
C PRO A 300 -4.00 -11.25 -14.41
N ASP A 301 -5.02 -11.99 -13.95
CA ASP A 301 -6.03 -12.60 -14.82
C ASP A 301 -7.12 -11.61 -15.30
N GLY A 302 -7.03 -10.35 -14.89
CA GLY A 302 -7.97 -9.28 -15.21
C GLY A 302 -9.20 -9.20 -14.29
N LYS A 303 -9.35 -10.13 -13.33
CA LYS A 303 -10.47 -10.08 -12.37
C LYS A 303 -10.24 -9.01 -11.30
N PRO A 304 -11.32 -8.54 -10.63
CA PRO A 304 -11.18 -7.66 -9.48
C PRO A 304 -10.36 -8.31 -8.35
N LEU A 305 -9.59 -7.51 -7.62
CA LEU A 305 -8.91 -7.94 -6.39
C LEU A 305 -9.95 -8.31 -5.33
N ARG A 306 -9.93 -9.57 -4.87
CA ARG A 306 -10.92 -10.15 -3.94
C ARG A 306 -10.27 -10.86 -2.75
N ALA A 307 -9.00 -10.61 -2.48
CA ALA A 307 -8.35 -11.17 -1.29
C ALA A 307 -9.15 -10.80 -0.03
N PRO A 308 -9.24 -11.71 0.95
CA PRO A 308 -9.79 -11.40 2.27
C PRO A 308 -9.06 -10.21 2.89
N LEU A 309 -9.72 -9.47 3.77
CA LEU A 309 -9.07 -8.45 4.59
C LEU A 309 -8.34 -9.10 5.76
N ASP A 310 -7.15 -9.65 5.50
CA ASP A 310 -6.21 -10.20 6.46
C ASP A 310 -4.81 -9.62 6.24
N THR A 311 -3.81 -10.17 6.94
CA THR A 311 -2.41 -9.74 6.84
C THR A 311 -1.50 -10.75 6.17
N THR A 312 -2.01 -11.88 5.66
CA THR A 312 -1.18 -13.02 5.26
C THR A 312 -1.48 -13.53 3.86
N THR A 313 -2.65 -13.21 3.28
CA THR A 313 -2.99 -13.67 1.94
C THR A 313 -2.12 -12.97 0.89
N PRO A 314 -1.27 -13.68 0.13
CA PRO A 314 -0.46 -13.04 -0.90
C PRO A 314 -1.33 -12.55 -2.06
N VAL A 315 -1.07 -11.33 -2.54
CA VAL A 315 -1.85 -10.65 -3.58
C VAL A 315 -0.96 -10.29 -4.76
N ALA A 316 -1.16 -10.97 -5.89
CA ALA A 316 -0.62 -10.51 -7.16
C ALA A 316 -1.57 -9.48 -7.77
N TRP A 317 -1.04 -8.39 -8.32
CA TRP A 317 -1.85 -7.32 -8.88
C TRP A 317 -1.15 -6.62 -10.06
N THR A 318 -1.97 -5.95 -10.87
CA THR A 318 -1.55 -5.18 -12.03
C THR A 318 -2.27 -3.83 -12.03
N GLY A 319 -1.53 -2.77 -12.29
CA GLY A 319 -2.02 -1.41 -12.42
C GLY A 319 -1.69 -0.85 -13.80
N TYR A 320 -2.68 -0.20 -14.40
CA TYR A 320 -2.57 0.48 -15.67
C TYR A 320 -3.06 1.91 -15.49
N ALA A 321 -2.31 2.90 -15.98
CA ALA A 321 -2.69 4.30 -15.84
C ALA A 321 -4.05 4.62 -16.49
N ASN A 322 -4.44 3.86 -17.52
CA ASN A 322 -5.73 4.01 -18.17
C ASN A 322 -6.23 2.72 -18.84
N ARG A 323 -7.48 2.76 -19.33
CA ARG A 323 -8.15 1.62 -20.01
C ARG A 323 -7.52 1.21 -21.35
N ALA A 324 -6.88 2.14 -22.08
CA ALA A 324 -6.25 1.79 -23.34
C ALA A 324 -5.03 0.90 -23.10
N LEU A 325 -4.20 1.27 -22.12
CA LEU A 325 -3.08 0.44 -21.66
C LEU A 325 -3.55 -0.91 -21.13
N ALA A 326 -4.61 -0.94 -20.30
CA ALA A 326 -5.16 -2.20 -19.79
C ALA A 326 -5.60 -3.15 -20.93
N ARG A 327 -6.29 -2.64 -21.96
CA ARG A 327 -6.71 -3.45 -23.12
C ARG A 327 -5.52 -3.96 -23.94
N ARG A 328 -4.45 -3.16 -24.04
CA ARG A 328 -3.24 -3.53 -24.79
C ARG A 328 -2.41 -4.57 -24.04
N ILE A 329 -2.16 -4.36 -22.75
CA ILE A 329 -1.15 -5.08 -21.98
C ILE A 329 -1.72 -6.35 -21.33
N ALA A 330 -2.93 -6.30 -20.76
CA ALA A 330 -3.47 -7.43 -19.98
C ALA A 330 -3.62 -8.76 -20.76
N PRO A 331 -4.01 -8.79 -22.05
CA PRO A 331 -4.02 -10.03 -22.83
C PRO A 331 -2.62 -10.60 -23.06
N VAL A 332 -1.62 -9.74 -23.26
CA VAL A 332 -0.22 -10.17 -23.48
C VAL A 332 0.37 -10.72 -22.19
N LEU A 333 0.19 -10.01 -21.08
CA LEU A 333 0.65 -10.45 -19.76
C LEU A 333 0.10 -11.84 -19.40
N ARG A 334 -1.21 -12.09 -19.64
CA ARG A 334 -1.81 -13.41 -19.39
C ARG A 334 -1.12 -14.53 -20.18
N ARG A 335 -0.89 -14.33 -21.49
CA ARG A 335 -0.18 -15.33 -22.31
C ARG A 335 1.25 -15.55 -21.85
N VAL A 336 1.95 -14.50 -21.44
CA VAL A 336 3.34 -14.60 -20.96
C VAL A 336 3.42 -15.34 -19.62
N LEU A 337 2.38 -15.26 -18.77
CA LEU A 337 2.29 -15.98 -17.49
C LEU A 337 1.85 -17.44 -17.60
N GLU A 338 1.19 -17.81 -18.70
CA GLU A 338 0.75 -19.19 -18.98
C GLU A 338 1.88 -20.07 -19.50
N LYS A 339 2.86 -19.48 -20.19
CA LYS A 339 4.08 -20.14 -20.71
C LYS A 339 5.10 -20.42 -19.62
#